data_AF-A0A8H7XD70-F1
#
_entry.id   AF-A0A8H7XD70-F1
#
_cell.length_a   1.000
_cell.length_b   1.000
_cell.length_c   1.000
_cell.angle_alpha   90.00
_cell.angle_beta   90.00
_cell.angle_gamma   90.00
#
_symmetry.space_group_name_H-M   'P 1'
#
loop_
_entity.id
_entity.type
_entity.pdbx_description
1 polymer ?
#
loop_
_entity_poly.entity_id
_entity_poly.type
_entity_poly.pdbx_seq_one_letter_code
_entity_poly.pdbx_strand_id
1 'polypeptide(L)'
;MVKFSLALNLFLISSGVVAAPAENAVPDRVTLAKRATCTPASLGDSQQDDTPAITAAIQSCGNGGTIVIPAGKTYSLRTMLDFTGCVNCDFQLEGTLKSSTDTTYWSTVPAIIYFNKISGAKFRSLTGTGLIDGNDQDAYDRWATESFARPTVIYIIGGTTLTFTGFTIKNAPNAFVGQKGGAQHITYASITMTAASKSTNLPKNTDGYDIGESTYTTIKDVIVNNQDDCVAFKSGCNYVTVDGITCGGTNHGLSVGSLGKDNDDFVKNVYVTRATMINCGKAAGIKVYPGGSDHGTSTVTNITWDGVDVQGCDYGAQIQSCYGSDASYCFSYPSLATLSGIYFKNFKGTTNSKKAPAVANLDCTASMTCDLHFTSWAVTNPSGATVNYCANIDGSPGITCTSGASG
;
A
#
# COMPACT_ATOMS: atom_id res chain seq x y z
N MET A 1 -88.38 -18.09 -57.10
CA MET A 1 -88.68 -16.90 -57.93
C MET A 1 -87.60 -15.87 -57.64
N VAL A 2 -86.91 -15.38 -58.69
CA VAL A 2 -86.04 -14.17 -58.70
C VAL A 2 -84.71 -14.28 -57.93
N LYS A 3 -83.53 -13.86 -58.40
CA LYS A 3 -82.89 -13.58 -59.70
C LYS A 3 -81.39 -13.53 -59.35
N PHE A 4 -80.54 -14.07 -60.20
CA PHE A 4 -79.08 -13.96 -60.14
C PHE A 4 -78.64 -12.50 -60.37
N SER A 5 -77.72 -11.99 -59.55
CA SER A 5 -76.89 -10.82 -59.86
C SER A 5 -75.42 -11.25 -59.84
N LEU A 6 -74.77 -11.05 -60.99
CA LEU A 6 -73.38 -11.34 -61.27
C LEU A 6 -72.52 -10.19 -60.75
N ALA A 7 -71.58 -10.45 -59.84
CA ALA A 7 -70.56 -9.49 -59.43
C ALA A 7 -69.18 -10.06 -59.76
N LEU A 8 -68.51 -9.38 -60.69
CA LEU A 8 -67.16 -9.63 -61.17
C LEU A 8 -66.16 -9.16 -60.10
N ASN A 9 -65.36 -10.06 -59.54
CA ASN A 9 -64.25 -9.70 -58.65
C ASN A 9 -62.91 -10.15 -59.25
N LEU A 10 -62.03 -9.14 -59.34
CA LEU A 10 -60.68 -9.16 -59.87
C LEU A 10 -59.77 -10.07 -59.04
N PHE A 11 -59.12 -11.06 -59.66
CA PHE A 11 -58.10 -11.87 -59.01
C PHE A 11 -56.75 -11.13 -59.00
N LEU A 12 -56.29 -10.75 -57.81
CA LEU A 12 -54.90 -10.34 -57.55
C LEU A 12 -54.04 -11.58 -57.37
N ILE A 13 -53.06 -11.78 -58.27
CA ILE A 13 -52.06 -12.84 -58.17
C ILE A 13 -50.94 -12.34 -57.25
N SER A 14 -50.91 -12.79 -56.00
CA SER A 14 -49.77 -12.59 -55.10
C SER A 14 -48.71 -13.67 -55.34
N SER A 15 -47.59 -13.29 -55.94
CA SER A 15 -46.39 -14.13 -56.02
C SER A 15 -45.79 -14.30 -54.62
N GLY A 16 -46.05 -15.44 -53.98
CA GLY A 16 -45.42 -15.83 -52.72
C GLY A 16 -43.95 -16.20 -52.96
N VAL A 17 -43.03 -15.37 -52.48
CA VAL A 17 -41.62 -15.72 -52.37
C VAL A 17 -41.48 -16.61 -51.12
N VAL A 18 -41.21 -17.89 -51.33
CA VAL A 18 -40.87 -18.81 -50.23
C VAL A 18 -39.44 -18.49 -49.80
N ALA A 19 -39.30 -17.74 -48.71
CA ALA A 19 -38.00 -17.54 -48.07
C ALA A 19 -37.55 -18.88 -47.46
N ALA A 20 -36.38 -19.37 -47.87
CA ALA A 20 -35.74 -20.50 -47.23
C ALA A 20 -35.45 -20.17 -45.75
N PRO A 21 -35.53 -21.16 -44.84
CA PRO A 21 -35.19 -20.92 -43.44
C PRO A 21 -33.73 -20.48 -43.36
N ALA A 22 -33.49 -19.34 -42.72
CA ALA A 22 -32.14 -18.90 -42.42
C ALA A 22 -31.46 -19.99 -41.57
N GLU A 23 -30.37 -20.56 -42.08
CA GLU A 23 -29.48 -21.38 -41.27
C GLU A 23 -29.07 -20.53 -40.07
N ASN A 24 -29.45 -20.96 -38.87
CA ASN A 24 -28.93 -20.41 -37.63
C ASN A 24 -27.43 -20.69 -37.63
N ALA A 25 -26.63 -19.73 -38.10
CA ALA A 25 -25.19 -19.74 -37.93
C ALA A 25 -24.93 -19.81 -36.42
N VAL A 26 -24.52 -20.98 -35.94
CA VAL A 26 -23.97 -21.15 -34.61
C VAL A 26 -22.82 -20.15 -34.53
N PRO A 27 -22.83 -19.18 -33.58
CA PRO A 27 -21.73 -18.22 -33.49
C PRO A 27 -20.46 -19.05 -33.33
N ASP A 28 -19.47 -18.79 -34.21
CA ASP A 28 -18.17 -19.43 -34.16
C ASP A 28 -17.72 -19.46 -32.72
N ARG A 29 -17.53 -20.66 -32.17
CA ARG A 29 -16.91 -20.80 -30.85
C ARG A 29 -15.58 -20.07 -30.96
N VAL A 30 -15.47 -18.92 -30.31
CA VAL A 30 -14.20 -18.21 -30.17
C VAL A 30 -13.26 -19.20 -29.48
N THR A 31 -12.38 -19.83 -30.26
CA THR A 31 -11.34 -20.69 -29.75
C THR A 31 -10.39 -19.78 -28.98
N LEU A 32 -10.60 -19.66 -27.66
CA LEU A 32 -9.70 -18.89 -26.80
C LEU A 32 -8.32 -19.52 -26.94
N ALA A 33 -7.39 -18.78 -27.54
CA ALA A 33 -6.01 -19.21 -27.65
C ALA A 33 -5.47 -19.55 -26.24
N LYS A 34 -4.83 -20.71 -26.12
CA LYS A 34 -4.18 -21.09 -24.85
C LYS A 34 -3.16 -20.02 -24.50
N ARG A 35 -3.32 -19.42 -23.32
CA ARG A 35 -2.39 -18.41 -22.78
C ARG A 35 -0.96 -18.98 -22.76
N ALA A 36 -0.01 -18.25 -23.33
CA ALA A 36 1.39 -18.67 -23.36
C ALA A 36 1.96 -18.73 -21.93
N THR A 37 2.89 -19.66 -21.69
CA THR A 37 3.59 -19.79 -20.40
C THR A 37 5.09 -19.76 -20.66
N CYS A 38 5.79 -18.86 -19.97
CA CYS A 38 7.23 -18.71 -20.05
C CYS A 38 7.88 -19.02 -18.70
N THR A 39 8.92 -19.81 -18.71
CA THR A 39 9.82 -20.01 -17.56
C THR A 39 11.18 -19.44 -17.96
N PRO A 40 11.62 -18.30 -17.40
CA PRO A 40 12.91 -17.72 -17.74
C PRO A 40 14.04 -18.68 -17.35
N ALA A 41 15.09 -18.74 -18.19
CA ALA A 41 16.30 -19.46 -17.82
C ALA A 41 16.95 -18.78 -16.60
N SER A 42 17.49 -19.58 -15.67
CA SER A 42 18.32 -19.08 -14.58
C SER A 42 19.75 -19.55 -14.82
N LEU A 43 20.70 -18.64 -14.62
CA LEU A 43 22.13 -18.90 -14.69
C LEU A 43 22.63 -19.67 -13.45
N GLY A 44 21.85 -19.69 -12.37
CA GLY A 44 22.18 -20.43 -11.14
C GLY A 44 23.40 -19.88 -10.40
N ASP A 45 23.80 -18.64 -10.71
CA ASP A 45 24.99 -17.98 -10.18
C ASP A 45 24.64 -16.58 -9.67
N SER A 46 24.92 -16.32 -8.39
CA SER A 46 24.67 -15.02 -7.74
C SER A 46 25.47 -13.84 -8.32
N GLN A 47 26.53 -14.12 -9.07
CA GLN A 47 27.35 -13.09 -9.70
C GLN A 47 26.89 -12.74 -11.12
N GLN A 48 25.95 -13.50 -11.68
CA GLN A 48 25.37 -13.25 -12.98
C GLN A 48 23.96 -12.67 -12.84
N ASP A 49 23.54 -11.89 -13.83
CA ASP A 49 22.24 -11.21 -13.81
C ASP A 49 21.20 -12.02 -14.57
N ASP A 50 20.20 -12.53 -13.85
CA ASP A 50 19.07 -13.24 -14.42
C ASP A 50 17.94 -12.27 -14.87
N THR A 51 18.02 -10.99 -14.50
CA THR A 51 16.99 -9.99 -14.83
C THR A 51 16.65 -9.94 -16.32
N PRO A 52 17.63 -9.94 -17.27
CA PRO A 52 17.33 -9.94 -18.70
C PRO A 52 16.48 -11.14 -19.17
N ALA A 53 16.71 -12.32 -18.60
CA ALA A 53 15.93 -13.51 -18.94
C ALA A 53 14.48 -13.41 -18.47
N ILE A 54 14.27 -12.83 -17.28
CA ILE A 54 12.91 -12.57 -16.74
C ILE A 54 12.21 -11.51 -17.58
N THR A 55 12.87 -10.41 -17.90
CA THR A 55 12.31 -9.35 -18.77
C THR A 55 11.95 -9.91 -20.14
N ALA A 56 12.78 -10.77 -20.75
CA ALA A 56 12.45 -11.42 -22.01
C ALA A 56 11.23 -12.34 -21.91
N ALA A 57 11.07 -13.06 -20.80
CA ALA A 57 9.88 -13.87 -20.53
C ALA A 57 8.62 -13.00 -20.38
N ILE A 58 8.71 -11.83 -19.74
CA ILE A 58 7.63 -10.84 -19.65
C ILE A 58 7.30 -10.29 -21.04
N GLN A 59 8.27 -9.98 -21.88
CA GLN A 59 7.99 -9.50 -23.24
C GLN A 59 7.31 -10.57 -24.12
N SER A 60 7.69 -11.83 -23.95
CA SER A 60 7.15 -12.94 -24.74
C SER A 60 5.76 -13.38 -24.26
N CYS A 61 5.55 -13.52 -22.95
CA CYS A 61 4.34 -14.08 -22.36
C CYS A 61 3.49 -13.06 -21.57
N GLY A 62 3.91 -11.81 -21.45
CA GLY A 62 3.27 -10.80 -20.58
C GLY A 62 1.94 -10.26 -21.12
N ASN A 63 1.61 -10.47 -22.40
CA ASN A 63 0.31 -10.09 -22.92
C ASN A 63 -0.73 -11.20 -22.68
N GLY A 64 -1.30 -11.20 -21.48
CA GLY A 64 -2.34 -12.14 -21.03
C GLY A 64 -1.83 -13.53 -20.64
N GLY A 65 -0.55 -13.83 -20.84
CA GLY A 65 0.08 -15.11 -20.50
C GLY A 65 0.60 -15.17 -19.06
N THR A 66 1.39 -16.21 -18.82
CA THR A 66 1.95 -16.56 -17.51
C THR A 66 3.48 -16.58 -17.55
N ILE A 67 4.11 -15.99 -16.55
CA ILE A 67 5.55 -16.10 -16.32
C ILE A 67 5.72 -16.88 -15.01
N VAL A 68 6.54 -17.93 -15.01
CA VAL A 68 6.73 -18.81 -13.83
C VAL A 68 8.18 -18.75 -13.37
N ILE A 69 8.39 -18.29 -12.14
CA ILE A 69 9.65 -18.45 -11.39
C ILE A 69 9.51 -19.72 -10.54
N PRO A 70 10.11 -20.85 -10.94
CA PRO A 70 9.82 -22.15 -10.37
C PRO A 70 10.36 -22.31 -8.95
N ALA A 71 9.67 -23.11 -8.15
CA ALA A 71 10.09 -23.47 -6.80
C ALA A 71 11.48 -24.11 -6.80
N GLY A 72 12.27 -23.83 -5.75
CA GLY A 72 13.64 -24.34 -5.61
C GLY A 72 14.67 -23.70 -6.52
N LYS A 73 14.30 -22.69 -7.32
CA LYS A 73 15.25 -21.86 -8.08
C LYS A 73 15.41 -20.48 -7.44
N THR A 74 16.63 -19.97 -7.50
CA THR A 74 16.98 -18.60 -7.11
C THR A 74 17.46 -17.86 -8.35
N TYR A 75 16.83 -16.73 -8.63
CA TYR A 75 17.21 -15.83 -9.71
C TYR A 75 17.94 -14.64 -9.10
N SER A 76 19.12 -14.33 -9.63
CA SER A 76 19.95 -13.22 -9.19
C SER A 76 19.55 -11.95 -9.93
N LEU A 77 18.94 -10.99 -9.23
CA LEU A 77 18.60 -9.68 -9.76
C LEU A 77 19.76 -8.72 -9.51
N ARG A 78 20.51 -8.41 -10.56
CA ARG A 78 21.61 -7.43 -10.49
C ARG A 78 21.27 -6.11 -11.18
N THR A 79 20.11 -6.06 -11.85
CA THR A 79 19.52 -4.85 -12.39
C THR A 79 18.03 -4.76 -12.00
N MET A 80 17.43 -3.57 -12.13
CA MET A 80 16.01 -3.37 -11.86
C MET A 80 15.13 -4.23 -12.79
N LEU A 81 14.23 -5.03 -12.21
CA LEU A 81 13.26 -5.84 -12.95
C LEU A 81 12.05 -4.98 -13.34
N ASP A 82 12.03 -4.51 -14.59
CA ASP A 82 10.95 -3.71 -15.16
C ASP A 82 9.84 -4.60 -15.75
N PHE A 83 8.60 -4.36 -15.33
CA PHE A 83 7.42 -5.10 -15.77
C PHE A 83 6.82 -4.63 -17.11
N THR A 84 7.48 -3.73 -17.82
CA THR A 84 7.12 -3.32 -19.18
C THR A 84 6.88 -4.55 -20.06
N GLY A 85 5.75 -4.57 -20.77
CA GLY A 85 5.30 -5.74 -21.56
C GLY A 85 4.23 -6.59 -20.85
N CYS A 86 4.06 -6.45 -19.53
CA CYS A 86 2.93 -7.05 -18.83
C CYS A 86 1.63 -6.29 -19.13
N VAL A 87 0.65 -7.02 -19.68
CA VAL A 87 -0.73 -6.56 -19.88
C VAL A 87 -1.64 -7.73 -19.51
N ASN A 88 -2.35 -7.63 -18.40
CA ASN A 88 -3.11 -8.73 -17.80
C ASN A 88 -2.28 -10.02 -17.59
N CYS A 89 -0.98 -9.88 -17.28
CA CYS A 89 -0.09 -11.02 -17.06
C CYS A 89 -0.32 -11.70 -15.71
N ASP A 90 0.06 -12.98 -15.63
CA ASP A 90 0.14 -13.75 -14.39
C ASP A 90 1.59 -14.13 -14.09
N PHE A 91 2.23 -13.39 -13.20
CA PHE A 91 3.60 -13.64 -12.74
C PHE A 91 3.56 -14.52 -11.48
N GLN A 92 3.89 -15.79 -11.63
CA GLN A 92 3.89 -16.81 -10.59
C GLN A 92 5.28 -16.94 -9.98
N LEU A 93 5.47 -16.40 -8.78
CA LEU A 93 6.69 -16.48 -8.00
C LEU A 93 6.61 -17.66 -7.02
N GLU A 94 7.21 -18.79 -7.37
CA GLU A 94 7.31 -19.95 -6.46
C GLU A 94 8.74 -20.18 -5.96
N GLY A 95 9.73 -19.65 -6.69
CA GLY A 95 11.14 -19.61 -6.30
C GLY A 95 11.53 -18.35 -5.54
N THR A 96 12.81 -17.97 -5.65
CA THR A 96 13.38 -16.76 -5.04
C THR A 96 13.85 -15.78 -6.11
N LEU A 97 13.44 -14.52 -6.00
CA LEU A 97 14.10 -13.38 -6.64
C LEU A 97 15.03 -12.75 -5.61
N LYS A 98 16.34 -12.77 -5.85
CA LYS A 98 17.33 -12.27 -4.89
C LYS A 98 18.12 -11.12 -5.49
N SER A 99 18.05 -9.96 -4.86
CA SER A 99 18.80 -8.77 -5.27
C SER A 99 20.30 -8.90 -4.96
N SER A 100 21.12 -8.32 -5.82
CA SER A 100 22.56 -8.13 -5.58
C SER A 100 22.78 -7.11 -4.46
N THR A 101 23.97 -7.09 -3.85
CA THR A 101 24.31 -6.11 -2.81
C THR A 101 25.01 -4.86 -3.36
N ASP A 102 24.95 -4.63 -4.68
CA ASP A 102 25.60 -3.50 -5.33
C ASP A 102 24.88 -2.18 -5.00
N THR A 103 25.22 -1.60 -3.84
CA THR A 103 24.64 -0.32 -3.40
C THR A 103 25.01 0.85 -4.33
N THR A 104 26.03 0.71 -5.18
CA THR A 104 26.39 1.74 -6.17
C THR A 104 25.42 1.73 -7.32
N TYR A 105 25.08 0.55 -7.85
CA TYR A 105 24.04 0.42 -8.86
C TYR A 105 22.67 0.80 -8.29
N TRP A 106 22.30 0.22 -7.15
CA TRP A 106 20.96 0.38 -6.57
C TRP A 106 20.63 1.83 -6.17
N SER A 107 21.64 2.68 -5.93
CA SER A 107 21.41 4.10 -5.68
C SER A 107 21.02 4.92 -6.91
N THR A 108 21.13 4.33 -8.11
CA THR A 108 20.80 4.98 -9.38
C THR A 108 19.39 4.69 -9.87
N VAL A 109 18.68 3.74 -9.24
CA VAL A 109 17.36 3.28 -9.65
C VAL A 109 16.35 3.38 -8.52
N PRO A 110 15.05 3.58 -8.82
CA PRO A 110 14.05 3.77 -7.77
C PRO A 110 13.61 2.46 -7.10
N ALA A 111 13.83 1.30 -7.74
CA ALA A 111 13.25 0.05 -7.30
C ALA A 111 14.07 -1.19 -7.64
N ILE A 112 13.81 -2.29 -6.93
CA ILE A 112 14.25 -3.65 -7.33
C ILE A 112 13.29 -4.21 -8.38
N ILE A 113 11.98 -4.10 -8.14
CA ILE A 113 10.91 -4.50 -9.05
C ILE A 113 10.02 -3.30 -9.36
N TYR A 114 9.89 -2.97 -10.64
CA TYR A 114 9.30 -1.71 -11.07
C TYR A 114 8.08 -1.92 -11.97
N PHE A 115 6.96 -1.28 -11.59
CA PHE A 115 5.71 -1.26 -12.34
C PHE A 115 5.43 0.18 -12.76
N ASN A 116 5.56 0.48 -14.04
CA ASN A 116 5.24 1.80 -14.59
C ASN A 116 4.08 1.70 -15.55
N LYS A 117 2.92 2.26 -15.17
CA LYS A 117 1.70 2.31 -15.98
C LYS A 117 1.23 0.93 -16.48
N ILE A 118 1.45 -0.11 -15.68
CA ILE A 118 1.03 -1.48 -15.99
C ILE A 118 -0.50 -1.60 -15.89
N SER A 119 -1.12 -2.23 -16.87
CA SER A 119 -2.57 -2.47 -16.91
C SER A 119 -2.85 -3.95 -16.77
N GLY A 120 -3.27 -4.36 -15.58
CA GLY A 120 -3.53 -5.76 -15.25
C GLY A 120 -2.26 -6.54 -14.96
N ALA A 121 -2.05 -6.92 -13.70
CA ALA A 121 -1.03 -7.90 -13.34
C ALA A 121 -1.46 -8.70 -12.11
N LYS A 122 -1.18 -10.00 -12.11
CA LYS A 122 -1.20 -10.82 -10.91
C LYS A 122 0.24 -11.22 -10.60
N PHE A 123 0.84 -10.63 -9.58
CA PHE A 123 2.12 -11.07 -9.05
C PHE A 123 1.84 -11.91 -7.82
N ARG A 124 2.07 -13.22 -7.88
CA ARG A 124 1.61 -14.11 -6.81
C ARG A 124 2.48 -15.34 -6.63
N SER A 125 2.50 -15.86 -5.41
CA SER A 125 2.86 -17.25 -5.16
C SER A 125 1.59 -18.05 -4.96
N LEU A 126 1.47 -19.16 -5.69
CA LEU A 126 0.35 -20.08 -5.56
C LEU A 126 0.57 -21.10 -4.43
N THR A 127 1.83 -21.40 -4.13
CA THR A 127 2.21 -22.39 -3.10
C THR A 127 2.53 -21.76 -1.75
N GLY A 128 2.73 -20.43 -1.71
CA GLY A 128 3.23 -19.72 -0.54
C GLY A 128 4.76 -19.75 -0.39
N THR A 129 5.49 -20.37 -1.32
CA THR A 129 6.96 -20.49 -1.25
C THR A 129 7.71 -19.33 -1.89
N GLY A 130 7.01 -18.47 -2.64
CA GLY A 130 7.59 -17.33 -3.31
C GLY A 130 8.31 -16.37 -2.36
N LEU A 131 9.53 -15.99 -2.73
CA LEU A 131 10.38 -15.10 -1.95
C LEU A 131 10.98 -14.01 -2.83
N ILE A 132 10.89 -12.77 -2.36
CA ILE A 132 11.75 -11.67 -2.80
C ILE A 132 12.72 -11.38 -1.66
N ASP A 133 14.02 -11.51 -1.89
CA ASP A 133 15.08 -11.18 -0.92
C ASP A 133 15.85 -9.95 -1.43
N GLY A 134 15.65 -8.81 -0.78
CA GLY A 134 16.38 -7.57 -1.08
C GLY A 134 17.88 -7.67 -0.76
N ASN A 135 18.27 -8.60 0.13
CA ASN A 135 19.66 -8.89 0.44
C ASN A 135 20.46 -7.68 1.00
N ASP A 136 19.78 -6.76 1.69
CA ASP A 136 20.26 -5.38 1.86
C ASP A 136 21.04 -5.06 3.14
N GLN A 137 21.76 -6.03 3.71
CA GLN A 137 22.64 -5.75 4.85
C GLN A 137 23.68 -4.66 4.52
N ASP A 138 24.28 -4.73 3.33
CA ASP A 138 25.28 -3.76 2.87
C ASP A 138 24.66 -2.36 2.74
N ALA A 139 23.37 -2.26 2.38
CA ALA A 139 22.66 -0.98 2.32
C ALA A 139 22.41 -0.40 3.72
N TYR A 140 22.09 -1.24 4.71
CA TYR A 140 21.92 -0.81 6.10
C TYR A 140 23.24 -0.28 6.68
N ASP A 141 24.33 -1.01 6.46
CA ASP A 141 25.65 -0.64 6.96
C ASP A 141 26.17 0.63 6.29
N ARG A 142 25.97 0.77 4.97
CA ARG A 142 26.31 2.00 4.24
C ARG A 142 25.50 3.20 4.74
N TRP A 143 24.18 3.04 4.91
CA TRP A 143 23.28 4.11 5.36
C TRP A 143 23.64 4.64 6.75
N ALA A 144 24.19 3.78 7.61
CA ALA A 144 24.67 4.18 8.93
C ALA A 144 25.89 5.13 8.89
N THR A 145 26.60 5.19 7.76
CA THR A 145 27.81 6.02 7.58
C THR A 145 27.58 7.21 6.64
N GLU A 146 26.67 7.10 5.68
CA GLU A 146 26.35 8.14 4.72
C GLU A 146 24.90 8.06 4.23
N SER A 147 24.32 9.21 3.88
CA SER A 147 23.01 9.24 3.22
C SER A 147 23.15 8.98 1.72
N PHE A 148 22.37 8.05 1.19
CA PHE A 148 22.28 7.76 -0.24
C PHE A 148 20.88 7.25 -0.62
N ALA A 149 20.48 7.39 -1.88
CA ALA A 149 19.21 6.84 -2.34
C ALA A 149 19.24 5.31 -2.27
N ARG A 150 18.22 4.71 -1.68
CA ARG A 150 18.04 3.25 -1.58
C ARG A 150 16.74 2.89 -2.30
N PRO A 151 16.71 1.82 -3.12
CA PRO A 151 15.52 1.50 -3.90
C PRO A 151 14.40 0.95 -3.00
N THR A 152 13.15 1.15 -3.43
CA THR A 152 12.00 0.41 -2.88
C THR A 152 11.98 -1.01 -3.46
N VAL A 153 11.53 -2.03 -2.73
CA VAL A 153 11.51 -3.40 -3.31
C VAL A 153 10.51 -3.50 -4.46
N ILE A 154 9.25 -3.15 -4.23
CA ILE A 154 8.22 -3.08 -5.27
C ILE A 154 7.75 -1.63 -5.38
N TYR A 155 7.96 -1.00 -6.53
CA TYR A 155 7.53 0.37 -6.76
C TYR A 155 6.58 0.50 -7.94
N ILE A 156 5.42 1.10 -7.69
CA ILE A 156 4.33 1.26 -8.64
C ILE A 156 4.15 2.75 -8.95
N ILE A 157 4.23 3.11 -10.23
CA ILE A 157 3.90 4.46 -10.71
C ILE A 157 2.79 4.35 -11.75
N GLY A 158 1.60 4.80 -11.39
CA GLY A 158 0.39 4.69 -12.20
C GLY A 158 -0.02 3.24 -12.44
N GLY A 159 -0.82 3.05 -13.49
CA GLY A 159 -1.35 1.72 -13.84
C GLY A 159 -2.63 1.37 -13.10
N THR A 160 -3.19 0.21 -13.41
CA THR A 160 -4.46 -0.23 -12.84
C THR A 160 -4.58 -1.74 -12.73
N THR A 161 -5.39 -2.21 -11.77
CA THR A 161 -5.77 -3.62 -11.62
C THR A 161 -4.54 -4.51 -11.38
N LEU A 162 -3.77 -4.16 -10.35
CA LEU A 162 -2.58 -4.91 -9.93
C LEU A 162 -2.90 -5.68 -8.65
N THR A 163 -2.58 -6.97 -8.63
CA THR A 163 -2.79 -7.83 -7.45
C THR A 163 -1.48 -8.50 -7.07
N PHE A 164 -1.08 -8.34 -5.82
CA PHE A 164 0.12 -8.93 -5.22
C PHE A 164 -0.32 -9.89 -4.11
N THR A 165 -0.05 -11.20 -4.24
CA THR A 165 -0.56 -12.17 -3.27
C THR A 165 0.36 -13.32 -2.88
N GLY A 166 0.40 -13.66 -1.60
CA GLY A 166 0.84 -14.97 -1.13
C GLY A 166 2.35 -15.21 -1.04
N PHE A 167 3.19 -14.20 -1.25
CA PHE A 167 4.65 -14.33 -1.19
C PHE A 167 5.25 -13.60 0.01
N THR A 168 6.53 -13.86 0.28
CA THR A 168 7.30 -13.18 1.32
C THR A 168 8.28 -12.18 0.69
N ILE A 169 8.47 -11.03 1.32
CA ILE A 169 9.57 -10.10 1.04
C ILE A 169 10.49 -10.02 2.26
N LYS A 170 11.80 -10.17 2.05
CA LYS A 170 12.80 -10.07 3.10
C LYS A 170 13.80 -8.97 2.82
N ASN A 171 14.24 -8.31 3.88
CA ASN A 171 15.40 -7.41 3.93
C ASN A 171 15.35 -6.35 2.83
N ALA A 172 14.30 -5.51 2.83
CA ALA A 172 14.20 -4.38 1.91
C ALA A 172 15.32 -3.36 2.16
N PRO A 173 15.88 -2.68 1.14
CA PRO A 173 16.93 -1.69 1.34
C PRO A 173 16.38 -0.41 1.95
N ASN A 174 15.14 -0.09 1.59
CA ASN A 174 14.32 1.03 2.04
C ASN A 174 12.89 0.49 2.21
N ALA A 175 11.86 1.20 1.75
CA ALA A 175 10.48 0.70 1.78
C ALA A 175 10.31 -0.65 1.04
N PHE A 176 9.46 -1.53 1.57
CA PHE A 176 9.06 -2.77 0.92
C PHE A 176 8.19 -2.49 -0.31
N VAL A 177 7.15 -1.68 -0.14
CA VAL A 177 6.21 -1.34 -1.21
C VAL A 177 5.99 0.16 -1.23
N GLY A 178 6.00 0.75 -2.43
CA GLY A 178 5.57 2.13 -2.65
C GLY A 178 4.68 2.24 -3.88
N GLN A 179 3.69 3.13 -3.83
CA GLN A 179 2.82 3.43 -4.97
C GLN A 179 2.49 4.92 -5.07
N LYS A 180 2.42 5.43 -6.31
CA LYS A 180 2.00 6.80 -6.63
C LYS A 180 1.58 6.94 -8.10
N GLY A 181 1.43 8.18 -8.59
CA GLY A 181 1.26 8.48 -10.01
C GLY A 181 -0.13 8.15 -10.54
N GLY A 182 -1.14 8.24 -9.68
CA GLY A 182 -2.53 7.95 -10.02
C GLY A 182 -2.82 6.46 -10.22
N ALA A 183 -2.11 5.58 -9.52
CA ALA A 183 -2.37 4.14 -9.56
C ALA A 183 -3.79 3.80 -9.05
N GLN A 184 -4.45 2.81 -9.65
CA GLN A 184 -5.85 2.50 -9.33
C GLN A 184 -6.09 1.00 -9.14
N HIS A 185 -6.98 0.60 -8.23
CA HIS A 185 -7.38 -0.79 -8.04
C HIS A 185 -6.17 -1.71 -7.76
N ILE A 186 -5.45 -1.40 -6.69
CA ILE A 186 -4.27 -2.16 -6.26
C ILE A 186 -4.63 -3.01 -5.06
N THR A 187 -4.32 -4.30 -5.11
CA THR A 187 -4.58 -5.23 -4.00
C THR A 187 -3.28 -5.90 -3.55
N TYR A 188 -3.03 -5.84 -2.26
CA TYR A 188 -1.97 -6.60 -1.57
C TYR A 188 -2.65 -7.56 -0.61
N ALA A 189 -2.43 -8.87 -0.74
CA ALA A 189 -3.06 -9.84 0.15
C ALA A 189 -2.15 -10.99 0.55
N SER A 190 -2.18 -11.39 1.83
CA SER A 190 -1.42 -12.55 2.32
C SER A 190 0.09 -12.44 2.05
N ILE A 191 0.64 -11.22 2.17
CA ILE A 191 2.07 -10.95 2.03
C ILE A 191 2.70 -10.87 3.42
N THR A 192 3.88 -11.48 3.56
CA THR A 192 4.72 -11.34 4.77
C THR A 192 5.96 -10.51 4.42
N MET A 193 6.23 -9.48 5.20
CA MET A 193 7.40 -8.60 5.06
C MET A 193 8.24 -8.65 6.32
N THR A 194 9.54 -8.90 6.19
CA THR A 194 10.45 -8.91 7.35
C THR A 194 11.78 -8.25 7.02
N ALA A 195 12.22 -7.29 7.84
CA ALA A 195 13.55 -6.72 7.78
C ALA A 195 14.30 -7.04 9.08
N ALA A 196 15.48 -7.65 8.95
CA ALA A 196 16.34 -7.98 10.08
C ALA A 196 17.79 -7.68 9.73
N SER A 197 18.44 -6.87 10.56
CA SER A 197 19.88 -6.63 10.44
C SER A 197 20.67 -7.76 11.08
N LYS A 198 21.83 -8.06 10.49
CA LYS A 198 22.88 -8.95 11.01
C LYS A 198 23.97 -8.18 11.75
N SER A 199 23.87 -6.85 11.80
CA SER A 199 24.77 -5.94 12.52
C SER A 199 24.00 -5.10 13.53
N THR A 200 24.68 -4.16 14.19
CA THR A 200 24.03 -3.15 15.05
C THR A 200 23.33 -2.06 14.26
N ASN A 201 23.56 -1.96 12.95
CA ASN A 201 22.95 -0.95 12.09
C ASN A 201 21.53 -1.37 11.76
N LEU A 202 20.57 -0.57 12.19
CA LEU A 202 19.15 -0.88 12.02
C LEU A 202 18.71 -0.76 10.55
N PRO A 203 17.72 -1.55 10.09
CA PRO A 203 17.11 -1.39 8.77
C PRO A 203 16.24 -0.14 8.69
N LYS A 204 16.87 1.04 8.69
CA LYS A 204 16.18 2.34 8.71
C LYS A 204 15.29 2.51 7.49
N ASN A 205 14.13 3.13 7.65
CA ASN A 205 13.20 3.48 6.57
C ASN A 205 12.68 2.27 5.79
N THR A 206 12.54 1.13 6.48
CA THR A 206 11.97 -0.09 5.91
C THR A 206 10.45 -0.09 5.91
N ASP A 207 9.82 1.02 5.53
CA ASP A 207 8.36 1.20 5.52
C ASP A 207 7.66 0.02 4.81
N GLY A 208 6.59 -0.52 5.40
CA GLY A 208 5.88 -1.66 4.82
C GLY A 208 5.17 -1.28 3.53
N TYR A 209 4.32 -0.26 3.61
CA TYR A 209 3.57 0.26 2.47
C TYR A 209 3.54 1.78 2.49
N ASP A 210 4.20 2.40 1.50
CA ASP A 210 4.07 3.83 1.19
C ASP A 210 2.97 4.05 0.14
N ILE A 211 1.80 4.49 0.59
CA ILE A 211 0.61 4.69 -0.24
C ILE A 211 0.46 6.18 -0.57
N GLY A 212 0.95 6.62 -1.72
CA GLY A 212 0.82 7.99 -2.23
C GLY A 212 -0.36 8.16 -3.20
N GLU A 213 -0.20 9.06 -4.16
CA GLU A 213 -1.21 9.41 -5.18
C GLU A 213 -1.81 8.17 -5.88
N SER A 214 -2.99 7.75 -5.40
CA SER A 214 -3.64 6.50 -5.83
C SER A 214 -5.10 6.42 -5.36
N THR A 215 -5.89 5.56 -6.01
CA THR A 215 -7.27 5.26 -5.61
C THR A 215 -7.58 3.76 -5.53
N TYR A 216 -8.48 3.38 -4.62
CA TYR A 216 -8.99 2.02 -4.49
C TYR A 216 -7.89 0.99 -4.19
N THR A 217 -7.13 1.25 -3.13
CA THR A 217 -6.10 0.32 -2.66
C THR A 217 -6.62 -0.53 -1.52
N THR A 218 -6.39 -1.84 -1.61
CA THR A 218 -6.73 -2.80 -0.55
C THR A 218 -5.48 -3.51 -0.06
N ILE A 219 -5.24 -3.48 1.25
CA ILE A 219 -4.21 -4.25 1.94
C ILE A 219 -4.93 -5.23 2.86
N LYS A 220 -4.72 -6.54 2.68
CA LYS A 220 -5.52 -7.56 3.34
C LYS A 220 -4.71 -8.73 3.90
N ASP A 221 -4.95 -9.05 5.16
CA ASP A 221 -4.36 -10.19 5.87
C ASP A 221 -2.83 -10.26 5.67
N VAL A 222 -2.13 -9.14 5.94
CA VAL A 222 -0.67 -9.01 5.74
C VAL A 222 0.08 -8.96 7.07
N ILE A 223 1.37 -9.31 7.03
CA ILE A 223 2.28 -9.23 8.18
C ILE A 223 3.47 -8.36 7.80
N VAL A 224 3.78 -7.36 8.61
CA VAL A 224 4.93 -6.47 8.43
C VAL A 224 5.76 -6.46 9.71
N ASN A 225 7.04 -6.80 9.59
CA ASN A 225 8.01 -6.71 10.66
C ASN A 225 9.21 -5.89 10.17
N ASN A 226 9.23 -4.61 10.53
CA ASN A 226 10.14 -3.61 9.99
C ASN A 226 10.52 -2.57 11.06
N GLN A 227 11.30 -1.55 10.70
CA GLN A 227 11.82 -0.54 11.64
C GLN A 227 11.37 0.90 11.30
N ASP A 228 10.31 1.06 10.51
CA ASP A 228 9.69 2.36 10.22
C ASP A 228 8.16 2.21 10.07
N ASP A 229 7.43 3.11 9.42
CA ASP A 229 5.97 3.05 9.32
C ASP A 229 5.50 1.67 8.77
N CYS A 230 4.48 1.06 9.39
CA CYS A 230 3.91 -0.20 8.90
C CYS A 230 3.11 0.03 7.62
N VAL A 231 2.27 1.07 7.64
CA VAL A 231 1.65 1.68 6.47
C VAL A 231 1.76 3.18 6.64
N ALA A 232 2.29 3.86 5.64
CA ALA A 232 2.29 5.30 5.56
C ALA A 232 1.34 5.78 4.45
N PHE A 233 0.29 6.49 4.83
CA PHE A 233 -0.64 7.14 3.91
C PHE A 233 -0.06 8.50 3.54
N LYS A 234 0.58 8.59 2.38
CA LYS A 234 1.22 9.79 1.85
C LYS A 234 0.22 10.62 1.04
N SER A 235 0.64 11.84 0.69
CA SER A 235 -0.18 12.77 -0.08
C SER A 235 -0.75 12.17 -1.37
N GLY A 236 -2.00 12.49 -1.65
CA GLY A 236 -2.74 12.06 -2.84
C GLY A 236 -3.46 10.71 -2.70
N CYS A 237 -3.30 9.97 -1.59
CA CYS A 237 -4.02 8.71 -1.43
C CYS A 237 -5.50 8.92 -1.09
N ASN A 238 -6.36 8.12 -1.71
CA ASN A 238 -7.81 8.19 -1.56
C ASN A 238 -8.45 6.80 -1.70
N TYR A 239 -9.45 6.47 -0.89
CA TYR A 239 -10.12 5.15 -0.89
C TYR A 239 -9.11 4.01 -0.65
N VAL A 240 -8.51 4.02 0.53
CA VAL A 240 -7.60 2.95 0.98
C VAL A 240 -8.29 2.13 2.05
N THR A 241 -8.31 0.82 1.91
CA THR A 241 -8.79 -0.12 2.93
C THR A 241 -7.65 -1.02 3.38
N VAL A 242 -7.43 -1.08 4.69
CA VAL A 242 -6.55 -2.05 5.33
C VAL A 242 -7.42 -2.96 6.19
N ASP A 243 -7.45 -4.25 5.90
CA ASP A 243 -8.31 -5.23 6.59
C ASP A 243 -7.50 -6.46 6.99
N GLY A 244 -7.12 -6.53 8.26
CA GLY A 244 -6.22 -7.58 8.76
C GLY A 244 -4.76 -7.21 8.51
N ILE A 245 -4.09 -6.66 9.51
CA ILE A 245 -2.66 -6.38 9.45
C ILE A 245 -2.01 -6.65 10.80
N THR A 246 -0.86 -7.32 10.79
CA THR A 246 -0.01 -7.44 11.99
C THR A 246 1.30 -6.72 11.75
N CYS A 247 1.58 -5.71 12.58
CA CYS A 247 2.76 -4.87 12.50
C CYS A 247 3.66 -5.13 13.71
N GLY A 248 4.88 -5.62 13.50
CA GLY A 248 5.93 -5.79 14.52
C GLY A 248 7.24 -5.08 14.16
N GLY A 249 8.29 -5.24 14.98
CA GLY A 249 9.67 -4.90 14.58
C GLY A 249 10.26 -3.58 15.07
N THR A 250 9.66 -2.88 16.04
CA THR A 250 9.98 -1.46 16.39
C THR A 250 9.58 -0.47 15.31
N ASN A 251 8.52 -0.80 14.58
CA ASN A 251 7.93 0.03 13.54
C ASN A 251 7.30 1.34 14.09
N HIS A 252 6.94 2.25 13.19
CA HIS A 252 6.33 3.54 13.51
C HIS A 252 4.80 3.57 13.30
N GLY A 253 4.16 2.41 13.11
CA GLY A 253 2.71 2.27 13.15
C GLY A 253 1.97 2.52 11.84
N LEU A 254 0.65 2.68 11.97
CA LEU A 254 -0.25 3.08 10.89
C LEU A 254 -0.31 4.62 10.85
N SER A 255 0.26 5.22 9.84
CA SER A 255 0.72 6.61 9.89
C SER A 255 0.17 7.39 8.71
N VAL A 256 -0.62 8.43 8.94
CA VAL A 256 -0.88 9.44 7.90
C VAL A 256 0.30 10.40 7.87
N GLY A 257 0.91 10.56 6.71
CA GLY A 257 1.97 11.52 6.44
C GLY A 257 3.41 10.97 6.44
N SER A 258 4.40 11.84 6.67
CA SER A 258 4.23 13.27 6.92
C SER A 258 3.61 14.02 5.74
N LEU A 259 2.86 15.09 6.03
CA LEU A 259 2.18 15.93 5.05
C LEU A 259 2.52 17.41 5.29
N GLY A 260 2.56 18.21 4.23
CA GLY A 260 2.79 19.65 4.29
C GLY A 260 4.26 20.04 4.24
N LYS A 261 5.17 19.11 3.88
CA LYS A 261 6.62 19.36 3.95
C LYS A 261 7.03 20.58 3.11
N ASP A 262 6.69 20.53 1.82
CA ASP A 262 7.09 21.55 0.83
C ASP A 262 5.90 21.93 -0.09
N ASN A 263 4.72 21.31 0.08
CA ASN A 263 3.54 21.50 -0.78
C ASN A 263 2.26 21.32 0.04
N ASP A 264 1.13 21.81 -0.49
CA ASP A 264 -0.18 21.45 0.02
C ASP A 264 -0.45 19.97 -0.23
N ASP A 265 -0.74 19.24 0.83
CA ASP A 265 -0.90 17.80 0.82
C ASP A 265 -2.28 17.38 1.32
N PHE A 266 -2.79 16.27 0.77
CA PHE A 266 -4.04 15.72 1.26
C PHE A 266 -4.05 14.19 1.34
N VAL A 267 -4.84 13.68 2.28
CA VAL A 267 -5.17 12.26 2.43
C VAL A 267 -6.65 12.14 2.76
N LYS A 268 -7.38 11.24 2.10
CA LYS A 268 -8.81 11.07 2.39
C LYS A 268 -9.34 9.66 2.24
N ASN A 269 -10.46 9.37 2.90
CA ASN A 269 -11.20 8.11 2.77
C ASN A 269 -10.32 6.88 3.02
N VAL A 270 -9.74 6.81 4.22
CA VAL A 270 -8.93 5.66 4.66
C VAL A 270 -9.68 4.91 5.74
N TYR A 271 -9.81 3.59 5.57
CA TYR A 271 -10.43 2.71 6.55
C TYR A 271 -9.46 1.59 6.91
N VAL A 272 -9.14 1.46 8.19
CA VAL A 272 -8.29 0.40 8.72
C VAL A 272 -9.08 -0.42 9.73
N THR A 273 -9.04 -1.74 9.60
CA THR A 273 -9.66 -2.64 10.56
C THR A 273 -8.86 -3.92 10.79
N ARG A 274 -9.09 -4.55 11.95
CA ARG A 274 -8.38 -5.75 12.42
C ARG A 274 -6.86 -5.58 12.41
N ALA A 275 -6.37 -4.51 13.03
CA ALA A 275 -4.94 -4.24 13.13
C ALA A 275 -4.37 -4.71 14.48
N THR A 276 -3.24 -5.41 14.45
CA THR A 276 -2.46 -5.78 15.64
C THR A 276 -1.12 -5.07 15.59
N MET A 277 -0.84 -4.24 16.58
CA MET A 277 0.32 -3.35 16.62
C MET A 277 1.24 -3.75 17.77
N ILE A 278 2.41 -4.29 17.46
CA ILE A 278 3.32 -4.93 18.41
C ILE A 278 4.62 -4.15 18.50
N ASN A 279 4.96 -3.69 19.71
CA ASN A 279 6.23 -3.02 20.03
C ASN A 279 6.60 -1.93 19.02
N CYS A 280 5.76 -0.90 18.89
CA CYS A 280 5.87 0.16 17.90
C CYS A 280 5.94 1.57 18.52
N GLY A 281 6.38 2.59 17.77
CA GLY A 281 6.40 3.98 18.28
C GLY A 281 5.00 4.56 18.50
N LYS A 282 4.03 4.19 17.67
CA LYS A 282 2.62 4.52 17.84
C LYS A 282 1.79 3.45 17.12
N ALA A 283 0.63 3.06 17.64
CA ALA A 283 -0.23 2.11 16.91
C ALA A 283 -0.89 2.79 15.69
N ALA A 284 -1.47 3.97 15.88
CA ALA A 284 -2.00 4.80 14.80
C ALA A 284 -1.67 6.28 15.01
N GLY A 285 -1.58 7.06 13.93
CA GLY A 285 -1.41 8.50 14.08
C GLY A 285 -1.29 9.31 12.79
N ILE A 286 -1.19 10.63 12.96
CA ILE A 286 -1.08 11.62 11.89
C ILE A 286 0.14 12.51 12.17
N LYS A 287 0.96 12.74 11.13
CA LYS A 287 2.14 13.62 11.16
C LYS A 287 1.93 14.74 10.14
N VAL A 288 1.84 15.98 10.60
CA VAL A 288 1.78 17.16 9.72
C VAL A 288 2.90 18.13 10.08
N TYR A 289 3.44 18.80 9.07
CA TYR A 289 4.41 19.87 9.26
C TYR A 289 3.73 21.10 9.90
N PRO A 290 4.51 21.96 10.60
CA PRO A 290 4.05 23.27 11.03
C PRO A 290 3.74 24.19 9.83
N GLY A 291 3.22 25.39 10.12
CA GLY A 291 3.06 26.43 9.10
C GLY A 291 4.40 27.11 8.78
N GLY A 292 4.34 28.29 8.17
CA GLY A 292 5.53 29.05 7.78
C GLY A 292 5.72 29.09 6.26
N SER A 293 6.65 29.90 5.79
CA SER A 293 6.87 30.09 4.34
C SER A 293 7.45 28.87 3.63
N ASP A 294 8.07 27.96 4.38
CA ASP A 294 8.82 26.82 3.85
C ASP A 294 7.96 25.53 3.83
N HIS A 295 6.72 25.61 4.32
CA HIS A 295 5.81 24.47 4.47
C HIS A 295 4.47 24.74 3.78
N GLY A 296 3.85 23.68 3.30
CA GLY A 296 2.48 23.72 2.78
C GLY A 296 1.46 23.38 3.86
N THR A 297 0.19 23.40 3.48
CA THR A 297 -0.93 23.01 4.35
C THR A 297 -1.28 21.53 4.19
N SER A 298 -1.84 20.92 5.23
CA SER A 298 -2.24 19.51 5.20
C SER A 298 -3.75 19.36 5.37
N THR A 299 -4.41 18.60 4.51
CA THR A 299 -5.83 18.27 4.63
C THR A 299 -6.04 16.76 4.77
N VAL A 300 -6.51 16.31 5.92
CA VAL A 300 -6.79 14.91 6.20
C VAL A 300 -8.28 14.76 6.49
N THR A 301 -8.97 13.92 5.73
CA THR A 301 -10.44 13.81 5.82
C THR A 301 -10.95 12.38 5.79
N ASN A 302 -11.88 12.04 6.68
CA ASN A 302 -12.55 10.74 6.71
C ASN A 302 -11.54 9.58 6.83
N ILE A 303 -10.87 9.54 7.97
CA ILE A 303 -9.92 8.48 8.33
C ILE A 303 -10.49 7.71 9.51
N THR A 304 -10.59 6.40 9.40
CA THR A 304 -11.08 5.55 10.48
C THR A 304 -10.11 4.41 10.73
N TRP A 305 -9.64 4.30 11.97
CA TRP A 305 -9.05 3.08 12.50
C TRP A 305 -10.08 2.41 13.40
N ASP A 306 -10.51 1.19 13.07
CA ASP A 306 -11.56 0.44 13.77
C ASP A 306 -11.13 -0.99 14.11
N GLY A 307 -10.87 -1.24 15.39
CA GLY A 307 -10.39 -2.54 15.88
C GLY A 307 -8.88 -2.64 15.80
N VAL A 308 -8.20 -1.88 16.66
CA VAL A 308 -6.73 -1.86 16.80
C VAL A 308 -6.35 -2.45 18.16
N ASP A 309 -5.56 -3.53 18.14
CA ASP A 309 -4.99 -4.16 19.32
C ASP A 309 -3.55 -3.66 19.54
N VAL A 310 -3.34 -2.93 20.64
CA VAL A 310 -2.07 -2.30 21.01
C VAL A 310 -1.30 -3.20 21.97
N GLN A 311 -0.12 -3.65 21.55
CA GLN A 311 0.72 -4.57 22.32
C GLN A 311 2.12 -4.00 22.49
N GLY A 312 2.34 -3.22 23.55
CA GLY A 312 3.66 -2.70 23.90
C GLY A 312 4.15 -1.56 23.02
N CYS A 313 3.28 -0.85 22.28
CA CYS A 313 3.66 0.36 21.57
C CYS A 313 3.86 1.55 22.54
N ASP A 314 4.66 2.56 22.15
CA ASP A 314 4.91 3.72 23.00
C ASP A 314 3.62 4.56 23.18
N TYR A 315 2.83 4.71 22.10
CA TYR A 315 1.48 5.28 22.12
C TYR A 315 0.46 4.39 21.40
N GLY A 316 -0.80 4.42 21.83
CA GLY A 316 -1.93 3.91 21.06
C GLY A 316 -2.33 4.85 19.92
N ALA A 317 -2.38 6.15 20.18
CA ALA A 317 -2.72 7.16 19.19
C ALA A 317 -1.78 8.37 19.31
N GLN A 318 -1.38 8.96 18.18
CA GLN A 318 -0.58 10.18 18.17
C GLN A 318 -0.99 11.13 17.04
N ILE A 319 -1.14 12.41 17.37
CA ILE A 319 -1.17 13.51 16.40
C ILE A 319 0.08 14.34 16.65
N GLN A 320 0.85 14.62 15.59
CA GLN A 320 2.04 15.49 15.62
C GLN A 320 1.80 16.66 14.68
N SER A 321 1.77 17.88 15.24
CA SER A 321 1.59 19.11 14.46
C SER A 321 2.90 19.89 14.21
N CYS A 322 4.00 19.45 14.84
CA CYS A 322 5.32 20.06 14.76
C CYS A 322 6.34 19.14 14.07
N TYR A 323 5.89 18.31 13.12
CA TYR A 323 6.78 17.30 12.53
C TYR A 323 7.94 17.93 11.75
N GLY A 324 9.16 17.49 12.04
CA GLY A 324 10.36 17.92 11.31
C GLY A 324 10.91 19.29 11.70
N SER A 325 10.36 19.93 12.73
CA SER A 325 10.77 21.25 13.24
C SER A 325 10.93 21.25 14.75
N ASP A 326 11.51 22.32 15.32
CA ASP A 326 11.61 22.48 16.77
C ASP A 326 10.45 23.29 17.37
N ALA A 327 10.30 23.20 18.68
CA ALA A 327 9.22 23.85 19.41
C ALA A 327 9.20 25.38 19.26
N SER A 328 10.35 26.03 19.09
CA SER A 328 10.43 27.49 18.93
C SER A 328 9.92 27.93 17.56
N TYR A 329 10.23 27.16 16.52
CA TYR A 329 9.70 27.34 15.18
C TYR A 329 8.18 27.14 15.18
N CYS A 330 7.70 26.02 15.72
CA CYS A 330 6.26 25.70 15.74
C CYS A 330 5.44 26.66 16.60
N PHE A 331 6.03 27.26 17.64
CA PHE A 331 5.39 28.34 18.39
C PHE A 331 5.17 29.58 17.52
N SER A 332 6.14 29.93 16.68
CA SER A 332 6.06 31.09 15.78
C SER A 332 5.20 30.82 14.55
N TYR A 333 5.20 29.57 14.09
CA TYR A 333 4.54 29.10 12.87
C TYR A 333 3.72 27.84 13.16
N PRO A 334 2.62 27.94 13.93
CA PRO A 334 1.78 26.78 14.23
C PRO A 334 1.24 26.17 12.94
N SER A 335 1.06 24.84 12.93
CA SER A 335 0.42 24.14 11.81
C SER A 335 -0.96 24.71 11.52
N LEU A 336 -1.30 24.77 10.24
CA LEU A 336 -2.62 25.20 9.71
C LEU A 336 -3.42 24.00 9.17
N ALA A 337 -3.05 22.79 9.55
CA ALA A 337 -3.65 21.58 9.04
C ALA A 337 -5.15 21.47 9.36
N THR A 338 -5.89 20.86 8.44
CA THR A 338 -7.31 20.50 8.61
C THR A 338 -7.43 19.00 8.78
N LEU A 339 -7.78 18.55 9.97
CA LEU A 339 -8.13 17.16 10.29
C LEU A 339 -9.64 17.09 10.52
N SER A 340 -10.36 16.43 9.61
CA SER A 340 -11.84 16.37 9.65
C SER A 340 -12.36 14.94 9.56
N GLY A 341 -13.22 14.53 10.50
CA GLY A 341 -13.75 13.18 10.56
C GLY A 341 -12.64 12.15 10.75
N ILE A 342 -11.85 12.30 11.82
CA ILE A 342 -10.83 11.34 12.20
C ILE A 342 -11.36 10.46 13.34
N TYR A 343 -11.45 9.15 13.11
CA TYR A 343 -12.09 8.22 14.02
C TYR A 343 -11.13 7.15 14.53
N PHE A 344 -11.08 7.01 15.86
CA PHE A 344 -10.38 5.95 16.57
C PHE A 344 -11.43 5.08 17.29
N LYS A 345 -11.75 3.92 16.71
CA LYS A 345 -12.83 3.05 17.18
C LYS A 345 -12.28 1.70 17.66
N ASN A 346 -12.81 1.21 18.78
CA ASN A 346 -12.52 -0.13 19.29
C ASN A 346 -11.02 -0.42 19.47
N PHE A 347 -10.28 0.55 20.01
CA PHE A 347 -8.88 0.38 20.39
C PHE A 347 -8.80 -0.31 21.76
N LYS A 348 -7.91 -1.28 21.90
CA LYS A 348 -7.67 -1.99 23.17
C LYS A 348 -6.20 -2.34 23.35
N GLY A 349 -5.85 -2.76 24.56
CA GLY A 349 -4.53 -3.32 24.88
C GLY A 349 -3.69 -2.38 25.72
N THR A 350 -2.37 -2.60 25.70
CA THR A 350 -1.45 -1.99 26.67
C THR A 350 -0.25 -1.36 25.98
N THR A 351 0.03 -0.09 26.26
CA THR A 351 1.28 0.58 25.84
C THR A 351 2.47 0.12 26.68
N ASN A 352 3.70 0.42 26.26
CA ASN A 352 4.88 0.21 27.09
C ASN A 352 5.13 1.37 28.09
N SER A 353 6.21 1.28 28.87
CA SER A 353 6.53 2.27 29.90
C SER A 353 7.29 3.51 29.41
N LYS A 354 7.75 3.56 28.15
CA LYS A 354 8.62 4.66 27.67
C LYS A 354 7.96 6.02 27.70
N LYS A 355 6.65 6.08 27.49
CA LYS A 355 5.85 7.31 27.49
C LYS A 355 4.83 7.36 28.63
N ALA A 356 4.93 6.42 29.58
CA ALA A 356 4.06 6.41 30.74
C ALA A 356 4.14 7.75 31.51
N PRO A 357 3.02 8.27 32.04
CA PRO A 357 1.72 7.60 32.11
C PRO A 357 0.88 7.66 30.82
N ALA A 358 1.33 8.38 29.79
CA ALA A 358 0.54 8.61 28.58
C ALA A 358 0.34 7.35 27.74
N VAL A 359 -0.87 7.21 27.21
CA VAL A 359 -1.24 6.22 26.18
C VAL A 359 -1.55 6.86 24.85
N ALA A 360 -1.85 8.16 24.83
CA ALA A 360 -2.03 8.96 23.61
C ALA A 360 -1.44 10.35 23.79
N ASN A 361 -0.94 10.91 22.69
CA ASN A 361 -0.48 12.30 22.61
C ASN A 361 -1.08 12.96 21.36
N LEU A 362 -2.09 13.79 21.57
CA LEU A 362 -2.92 14.41 20.54
C LEU A 362 -2.59 15.90 20.48
N ASP A 363 -1.47 16.22 19.82
CA ASP A 363 -0.97 17.58 19.68
C ASP A 363 -1.57 18.27 18.44
N CYS A 364 -2.64 19.03 18.66
CA CYS A 364 -3.16 19.98 17.68
C CYS A 364 -2.83 21.42 18.10
N THR A 365 -2.62 22.29 17.12
CA THR A 365 -2.44 23.74 17.36
C THR A 365 -3.79 24.44 17.41
N ALA A 366 -3.84 25.63 18.01
CA ALA A 366 -5.07 26.45 18.04
C ALA A 366 -5.55 26.94 16.66
N SER A 367 -4.67 26.87 15.64
CA SER A 367 -4.98 27.30 14.27
C SER A 367 -5.44 26.14 13.37
N MET A 368 -5.40 24.90 13.87
CA MET A 368 -5.87 23.73 13.13
C MET A 368 -7.38 23.57 13.24
N THR A 369 -7.98 22.89 12.26
CA THR A 369 -9.19 22.10 12.51
C THR A 369 -8.74 20.73 13.00
N CYS A 370 -9.24 20.30 14.15
CA CYS A 370 -8.82 19.07 14.82
C CYS A 370 -10.05 18.28 15.31
N ASP A 371 -10.81 17.77 14.36
CA ASP A 371 -12.05 17.01 14.58
C ASP A 371 -11.75 15.51 14.75
N LEU A 372 -11.51 15.12 16.00
CA LEU A 372 -11.14 13.77 16.40
C LEU A 372 -12.27 13.10 17.20
N HIS A 373 -12.56 11.84 16.90
CA HIS A 373 -13.63 11.06 17.52
C HIS A 373 -13.10 9.72 18.03
N PHE A 374 -13.25 9.48 19.33
CA PHE A 374 -12.87 8.24 19.99
C PHE A 374 -14.11 7.52 20.50
N THR A 375 -14.21 6.22 20.21
CA THR A 375 -15.28 5.37 20.74
C THR A 375 -14.70 4.02 21.13
N SER A 376 -15.08 3.51 22.32
CA SER A 376 -14.52 2.27 22.86
C SER A 376 -12.98 2.30 22.97
N TRP A 377 -12.44 3.40 23.53
CA TRP A 377 -11.01 3.56 23.80
C TRP A 377 -10.62 2.84 25.10
N ALA A 378 -10.06 1.63 24.98
CA ALA A 378 -9.67 0.78 26.08
C ALA A 378 -8.15 0.50 26.09
N VAL A 379 -7.35 1.52 25.78
CA VAL A 379 -5.88 1.46 25.85
C VAL A 379 -5.41 1.91 27.22
N THR A 380 -4.58 1.09 27.87
CA THR A 380 -4.00 1.37 29.18
C THR A 380 -2.48 1.38 29.11
N ASN A 381 -1.83 2.05 30.05
CA ASN A 381 -0.40 1.88 30.30
C ASN A 381 -0.16 0.65 31.20
N PRO A 382 1.10 0.27 31.49
CA PRO A 382 1.39 -0.90 32.34
C PRO A 382 0.84 -0.84 33.78
N SER A 383 0.49 0.34 34.30
CA SER A 383 -0.16 0.47 35.62
C SER A 383 -1.68 0.36 35.56
N GLY A 384 -2.25 0.10 34.38
CA GLY A 384 -3.70 0.06 34.15
C GLY A 384 -4.36 1.43 34.01
N ALA A 385 -3.58 2.53 33.99
CA ALA A 385 -4.13 3.87 33.84
C ALA A 385 -4.24 4.28 32.35
N THR A 386 -5.20 5.15 32.07
CA THR A 386 -5.42 5.74 30.74
C THR A 386 -5.24 7.25 30.84
N VAL A 387 -4.09 7.74 30.37
CA VAL A 387 -3.79 9.19 30.29
C VAL A 387 -3.65 9.58 28.83
N ASN A 388 -4.55 10.45 28.36
CA ASN A 388 -4.52 10.96 26.99
C ASN A 388 -4.13 12.44 27.05
N TYR A 389 -2.93 12.77 26.57
CA TYR A 389 -2.55 14.17 26.45
C TYR A 389 -3.22 14.77 25.21
N CYS A 390 -3.85 15.93 25.39
CA CYS A 390 -4.59 16.63 24.33
C CYS A 390 -4.23 18.12 24.32
N ALA A 391 -4.21 18.71 23.14
CA ALA A 391 -4.19 20.15 22.92
C ALA A 391 -5.11 20.51 21.75
N ASN A 392 -5.91 21.57 21.90
CA ASN A 392 -6.71 22.21 20.84
C ASN A 392 -7.51 21.23 19.94
N ILE A 393 -8.16 20.24 20.54
CA ILE A 393 -9.11 19.37 19.85
C ILE A 393 -10.46 20.08 19.76
N ASP A 394 -11.10 20.01 18.60
CA ASP A 394 -12.41 20.61 18.40
C ASP A 394 -13.49 19.83 19.16
N GLY A 395 -14.27 20.53 19.99
CA GLY A 395 -15.36 19.93 20.74
C GLY A 395 -14.90 18.87 21.75
N SER A 396 -15.70 17.80 21.91
CA SER A 396 -15.39 16.69 22.82
C SER A 396 -15.02 15.44 22.02
N PRO A 397 -13.79 14.90 22.17
CA PRO A 397 -13.36 13.75 21.38
C PRO A 397 -13.93 12.41 21.84
N GLY A 398 -14.76 12.35 22.90
CA GLY A 398 -15.25 11.07 23.44
C GLY A 398 -14.29 10.33 24.38
N ILE A 399 -13.19 10.98 24.79
CA ILE A 399 -12.24 10.51 25.81
C ILE A 399 -11.91 11.63 26.81
N THR A 400 -11.45 11.25 28.00
CA THR A 400 -10.91 12.22 28.98
C THR A 400 -9.54 12.71 28.54
N CYS A 401 -9.40 14.02 28.45
CA CYS A 401 -8.17 14.70 28.07
C CYS A 401 -7.43 15.27 29.29
N THR A 402 -6.10 15.15 29.25
CA THR A 402 -5.16 15.80 30.16
C THR A 402 -4.32 16.79 29.36
N SER A 403 -4.02 17.96 29.92
CA SER A 403 -3.11 18.92 29.27
C SER A 403 -1.68 18.37 29.20
N GLY A 404 -0.91 18.76 28.18
CA GLY A 404 0.51 18.41 28.05
C GLY A 404 0.87 17.69 26.75
N ALA A 405 0.03 17.78 25.72
CA ALA A 405 0.38 17.29 24.40
C ALA A 405 1.52 18.14 23.80
N SER A 406 2.36 17.50 22.99
CA SER A 406 3.46 18.13 22.28
C SER A 406 3.84 17.33 21.03
N GLY A 407 4.18 18.03 19.95
CA GLY A 407 4.49 17.46 18.63
C GLY A 407 5.95 17.27 18.32
#